data_AF-A0A6M3M1I9-F1
#
_entry.id   AF-A0A6M3M1I9-F1
#
_cell.length_a   1.000
_cell.length_b   1.000
_cell.length_c   1.000
_cell.angle_alpha   90.00
_cell.angle_beta   90.00
_cell.angle_gamma   90.00
#
_symmetry.space_group_name_H-M   'P 1'
#
loop_
_entity.id
_entity.type
_entity.pdbx_description
1 polymer ?
#
loop_
_entity_poly.entity_id
_entity_poly.type
_entity_poly.pdbx_seq_one_letter_code
_entity_poly.pdbx_strand_id
1 'polypeptide(L)'
;MSKIHILKSDNNQSYEIAIHFATPAGNNTVGFSWKSCGLACGMTGTTSLEVGTEPSNITQSEYDDIIAGNVIEIVRSVTVGTSPTNAMVEQLADIYISEYQNDVAKVLKYFGHTIEES
;
A
#
# COMPACT_ATOMS: atom_id res chain seq x y z
N MET A 1 -11.84 6.30 1.86
CA MET A 1 -10.61 5.91 1.17
C MET A 1 -10.91 4.69 0.33
N SER A 2 -10.62 4.78 -0.97
CA SER A 2 -10.70 3.61 -1.84
C SER A 2 -9.56 2.65 -1.47
N LYS A 3 -9.83 1.35 -1.46
CA LYS A 3 -8.79 0.32 -1.22
C LYS A 3 -7.88 0.14 -2.43
N ILE A 4 -8.35 0.55 -3.61
CA ILE A 4 -7.72 0.24 -4.89
C ILE A 4 -8.05 1.30 -5.94
N HIS A 5 -7.05 1.64 -6.75
CA HIS A 5 -7.16 2.53 -7.91
C HIS A 5 -6.62 1.80 -9.13
N ILE A 6 -7.33 1.85 -10.26
CA ILE A 6 -6.85 1.29 -11.53
C ILE A 6 -6.12 2.42 -12.26
N LEU A 7 -4.81 2.28 -12.41
CA LEU A 7 -3.94 3.28 -13.03
C LEU A 7 -3.89 3.14 -14.55
N LYS A 8 -3.76 1.89 -15.01
CA LYS A 8 -3.73 1.55 -16.45
C LYS A 8 -4.41 0.22 -16.68
N SER A 9 -5.01 0.06 -17.86
CA SER A 9 -5.41 -1.22 -18.41
C SER A 9 -4.76 -1.39 -19.79
N ASP A 10 -4.35 -2.60 -20.12
CA ASP A 10 -3.97 -2.97 -21.47
C ASP A 10 -5.05 -3.82 -22.15
N ASN A 11 -4.92 -3.97 -23.47
CA ASN A 11 -5.83 -4.80 -24.26
C ASN A 11 -5.69 -6.31 -23.97
N ASN A 12 -4.69 -6.70 -23.16
CA ASN A 12 -4.42 -8.08 -22.75
C ASN A 12 -4.93 -8.35 -21.33
N GLN A 13 -5.82 -7.49 -20.81
CA GLN A 13 -6.47 -7.68 -19.53
C GLN A 13 -5.46 -7.70 -18.36
N SER A 14 -4.34 -7.00 -18.56
CA SER A 14 -3.42 -6.63 -17.50
C SER A 14 -3.70 -5.21 -17.04
N TYR A 15 -3.70 -5.03 -15.73
CA TYR A 15 -4.05 -3.79 -15.06
C TYR A 15 -2.93 -3.41 -14.13
N GLU A 16 -2.52 -2.15 -14.18
CA GLU A 16 -1.69 -1.56 -13.15
C GLU A 16 -2.63 -0.99 -12.08
N ILE A 17 -2.52 -1.50 -10.86
CA ILE A 17 -3.38 -1.11 -9.73
C ILE A 17 -2.52 -0.54 -8.61
N ALA A 18 -3.01 0.51 -7.95
CA ALA A 18 -2.51 0.96 -6.66
C ALA A 18 -3.44 0.43 -5.57
N ILE A 19 -2.87 -0.14 -4.52
CA ILE A 19 -3.59 -0.71 -3.38
C ILE A 19 -3.22 0.11 -2.14
N HIS A 20 -4.24 0.54 -1.40
CA HIS A 20 -4.09 1.31 -0.17
C HIS A 20 -4.60 0.50 1.03
N PHE A 21 -3.77 0.42 2.06
CA PHE A 21 -4.19 -0.15 3.34
C PHE A 21 -3.54 0.58 4.51
N ALA A 22 -4.19 0.52 5.66
CA ALA A 22 -3.72 1.18 6.86
C ALA A 22 -2.38 0.60 7.32
N THR A 23 -1.45 1.48 7.67
CA THR A 23 -0.25 1.11 8.41
C THR A 23 -0.66 0.48 9.75
N PRO A 24 -0.03 -0.63 10.18
CA PRO A 24 -0.36 -1.25 11.45
C PRO A 24 -0.25 -0.27 12.63
N ALA A 25 -1.20 -0.34 13.57
CA ALA A 25 -1.15 0.46 14.77
C ALA A 25 -0.09 -0.06 15.76
N GLY A 26 0.39 0.82 16.64
CA GLY A 26 1.34 0.47 17.69
C GLY A 26 2.78 0.32 17.19
N ASN A 27 3.54 -0.55 17.86
CA ASN A 27 4.97 -0.67 17.68
C ASN A 27 5.37 -2.05 17.16
N ASN A 28 6.50 -2.10 16.47
CA ASN A 28 7.18 -3.35 16.11
C ASN A 28 7.84 -4.00 17.35
N THR A 29 8.51 -5.13 17.15
CA THR A 29 9.09 -5.90 18.27
C THR A 29 10.22 -5.16 19.00
N VAL A 30 10.82 -4.14 18.37
CA VAL A 30 11.89 -3.33 18.98
C VAL A 30 11.40 -1.98 19.53
N GLY A 31 10.09 -1.76 19.58
CA GLY A 31 9.48 -0.60 20.22
C GLY A 31 9.35 0.65 19.35
N PHE A 32 9.73 0.59 18.07
CA PHE A 32 9.47 1.68 17.13
C PHE A 32 8.06 1.56 16.54
N SER A 33 7.37 2.69 16.36
CA SER A 33 6.06 2.66 15.71
C SER A 33 6.15 2.11 14.28
N TRP A 34 5.19 1.31 13.85
CA TRP A 34 5.17 0.80 12.46
C TRP A 34 5.18 1.93 11.44
N LYS A 35 4.46 3.01 11.74
CA LYS A 35 4.44 4.27 10.98
C LYS A 35 5.83 4.88 10.82
N SER A 36 6.58 5.08 11.92
CA SER A 36 7.93 5.63 11.83
C SER A 36 8.88 4.70 11.07
N CYS A 37 8.75 3.38 11.23
CA CYS A 37 9.55 2.42 10.46
C CYS A 37 9.24 2.50 8.97
N GLY A 38 7.95 2.52 8.60
CA GLY A 38 7.50 2.63 7.22
C GLY A 38 8.00 3.91 6.54
N LEU A 39 7.92 5.05 7.23
CA LEU A 39 8.46 6.32 6.74
C LEU A 39 9.99 6.25 6.59
N ALA A 40 10.71 5.70 7.57
CA ALA A 40 12.17 5.65 7.56
C ALA A 40 12.74 4.73 6.45
N CYS A 41 12.01 3.67 6.07
CA CYS A 41 12.42 2.76 5.01
C CYS A 41 11.81 3.08 3.64
N GLY A 42 11.01 4.14 3.52
CA GLY A 42 10.36 4.55 2.26
C GLY A 42 9.21 3.66 1.81
N MET A 43 8.64 2.85 2.70
CA MET A 43 7.46 2.01 2.42
C MET A 43 6.15 2.80 2.48
N THR A 44 6.17 3.97 3.10
CA THR A 44 5.09 4.98 3.07
C THR A 44 5.74 6.38 3.07
N GLY A 45 4.94 7.44 3.03
CA GLY A 45 5.42 8.82 2.95
C GLY A 45 5.63 9.33 1.53
N THR A 46 5.34 8.50 0.52
CA THR A 46 5.44 8.85 -0.90
C THR A 46 4.29 8.21 -1.66
N THR A 47 3.78 8.91 -2.66
CA THR A 47 2.86 8.36 -3.66
C THR A 47 3.24 8.89 -5.03
N SER A 48 2.97 8.10 -6.06
CA SER A 48 3.13 8.52 -7.46
C SER A 48 1.80 8.93 -8.11
N LEU A 49 0.70 8.81 -7.37
CA LEU A 49 -0.64 9.11 -7.87
C LEU A 49 -0.93 10.61 -7.74
N GLU A 50 -1.58 11.15 -8.75
CA GLU A 50 -1.99 12.54 -8.77
C GLU A 50 -3.24 12.76 -7.92
N VAL A 51 -3.31 13.91 -7.26
CA VAL A 51 -4.54 14.35 -6.57
C VAL A 51 -5.54 14.85 -7.61
N GLY A 52 -6.77 14.36 -7.57
CA GLY A 52 -7.82 14.83 -8.48
C GLY A 52 -9.14 14.09 -8.33
N THR A 53 -10.01 14.27 -9.32
CA THR A 53 -11.37 13.68 -9.35
C THR A 53 -11.52 12.56 -10.38
N GLU A 54 -10.49 12.32 -11.19
CA GLU A 54 -10.50 11.26 -12.19
C GLU A 54 -10.39 9.88 -11.53
N PRO A 55 -10.91 8.80 -12.16
CA PRO A 55 -10.91 7.46 -11.56
C PRO A 55 -9.54 6.88 -11.20
N SER A 56 -8.45 7.37 -11.80
CA SER A 56 -7.07 6.96 -11.52
C SER A 56 -6.38 7.81 -10.44
N ASN A 57 -7.06 8.86 -9.96
CA ASN A 57 -6.49 9.84 -9.04
C ASN A 57 -6.92 9.56 -7.60
N ILE A 58 -6.12 10.03 -6.66
CA ILE A 58 -6.44 9.99 -5.24
C ILE A 58 -7.08 11.30 -4.79
N THR A 59 -7.88 11.22 -3.74
CA THR A 59 -8.37 12.42 -3.05
C THR A 59 -7.24 13.08 -2.25
N GLN A 60 -7.39 14.37 -1.92
CA GLN A 60 -6.42 15.07 -1.07
C GLN A 60 -6.26 14.38 0.30
N SER A 61 -7.35 13.85 0.87
CA SER A 61 -7.31 13.12 2.14
C SER A 61 -6.47 11.84 2.04
N GLU A 62 -6.55 11.13 0.92
CA GLU A 62 -5.74 9.92 0.69
C GLU A 62 -4.26 10.27 0.54
N TYR A 63 -3.96 11.32 -0.22
CA TYR A 63 -2.59 11.84 -0.32
C TYR A 63 -2.04 12.20 1.06
N ASP A 64 -2.78 12.97 1.85
CA ASP A 64 -2.35 13.40 3.18
C ASP A 64 -2.09 12.20 4.10
N ASP A 65 -2.93 11.16 4.05
CA ASP A 65 -2.75 9.94 4.84
C ASP A 65 -1.53 9.12 4.40
N ILE A 66 -1.24 9.06 3.10
CA ILE A 66 -0.05 8.38 2.57
C ILE A 66 1.21 9.14 2.98
N ILE A 67 1.26 10.46 2.76
CA ILE A 67 2.42 11.28 3.13
C ILE A 67 2.64 11.27 4.65
N ALA A 68 1.56 11.27 5.43
CA ALA A 68 1.65 11.18 6.88
C ALA A 68 2.11 9.81 7.38
N GLY A 69 2.16 8.76 6.54
CA GLY A 69 2.53 7.40 6.98
C GLY A 69 1.39 6.58 7.59
N ASN A 70 0.15 7.06 7.49
CA ASN A 70 -1.04 6.35 7.98
C ASN A 70 -1.48 5.23 7.03
N VAL A 71 -1.12 5.36 5.75
CA VAL A 71 -1.50 4.44 4.67
C VAL A 71 -0.25 4.00 3.94
N ILE A 72 -0.19 2.71 3.64
CA ILE A 72 0.80 2.11 2.76
C ILE A 72 0.18 2.00 1.37
N GLU A 73 0.93 2.44 0.37
CA GLU A 73 0.59 2.33 -1.04
C GLU A 73 1.48 1.28 -1.72
N ILE A 74 0.85 0.39 -2.48
CA ILE A 74 1.56 -0.59 -3.30
C ILE A 74 1.01 -0.55 -4.72
N VAL A 75 1.90 -0.31 -5.69
CA VAL A 75 1.57 -0.39 -7.11
C VAL A 75 2.01 -1.73 -7.66
N ARG A 76 1.12 -2.41 -8.39
CA ARG A 76 1.44 -3.69 -9.02
C ARG A 76 0.68 -3.91 -10.32
N SER A 77 1.24 -4.74 -11.18
CA SER A 77 0.52 -5.28 -12.32
C SER A 77 -0.24 -6.55 -11.93
N VAL A 78 -1.47 -6.68 -12.41
CA VAL A 78 -2.33 -7.85 -12.24
C VAL A 78 -2.92 -8.23 -13.58
N THR A 79 -2.89 -9.51 -13.93
CA THR A 79 -3.58 -10.01 -15.12
C THR A 79 -4.84 -10.74 -14.67
N VAL A 80 -5.99 -10.25 -15.12
CA VAL A 80 -7.29 -10.89 -14.89
C VAL A 80 -7.76 -11.41 -16.24
N GLY A 81 -8.02 -12.71 -16.35
CA GLY A 81 -8.36 -13.36 -17.64
C GLY A 81 -9.72 -12.95 -18.22
N THR A 82 -10.37 -11.92 -17.66
CA THR A 82 -11.56 -11.24 -18.18
C THR A 82 -11.51 -9.76 -17.78
N SER A 83 -12.28 -8.89 -18.44
CA SER A 83 -12.53 -7.53 -17.93
C SER A 83 -13.07 -7.60 -16.50
N PRO A 84 -12.42 -6.97 -15.51
CA PRO A 84 -12.80 -7.12 -14.12
C PRO A 84 -14.06 -6.32 -13.82
N THR A 85 -14.97 -6.93 -13.06
CA THR A 85 -16.09 -6.22 -12.44
C THR A 85 -15.63 -5.50 -11.19
N ASN A 86 -16.34 -4.46 -10.73
CA ASN A 86 -16.00 -3.77 -9.48
C ASN A 86 -15.87 -4.74 -8.29
N ALA A 87 -16.75 -5.75 -8.20
CA ALA A 87 -16.70 -6.76 -7.15
C ALA A 87 -15.43 -7.62 -7.20
N MET A 88 -14.95 -7.96 -8.40
CA MET A 88 -13.68 -8.68 -8.56
C MET A 88 -12.49 -7.82 -8.13
N VAL A 89 -12.51 -6.53 -8.46
CA VAL A 89 -11.46 -5.57 -8.07
C VAL A 89 -11.40 -5.43 -6.55
N GLU A 90 -12.54 -5.34 -5.87
CA GLU A 90 -12.59 -5.31 -4.40
C GLU A 90 -12.07 -6.61 -3.76
N GLN A 91 -12.45 -7.77 -4.28
CA GLN A 91 -11.94 -9.06 -3.79
C GLN A 91 -10.43 -9.21 -3.98
N LEU A 92 -9.91 -8.79 -5.14
CA LEU A 92 -8.47 -8.78 -5.41
C LEU A 92 -7.74 -7.85 -4.44
N ALA A 93 -8.30 -6.67 -4.16
CA ALA A 93 -7.74 -5.76 -3.18
C ALA A 93 -7.65 -6.43 -1.79
N ASP A 94 -8.70 -7.08 -1.32
CA ASP A 94 -8.70 -7.73 0.00
C ASP A 94 -7.69 -8.89 0.11
N ILE A 95 -7.53 -9.68 -0.95
CA ILE A 95 -6.51 -10.74 -1.03
C ILE A 95 -5.12 -10.13 -0.88
N TYR A 96 -4.80 -9.14 -1.71
CA TYR A 96 -3.48 -8.53 -1.71
C TYR A 96 -3.18 -7.73 -0.44
N ILE A 97 -4.17 -7.03 0.12
CA ILE A 97 -4.01 -6.35 1.40
C ILE A 97 -3.59 -7.35 2.48
N SER A 98 -4.23 -8.52 2.53
CA SER A 98 -3.90 -9.55 3.52
C SER A 98 -2.48 -10.11 3.34
N GLU A 99 -2.04 -10.32 2.10
CA GLU A 99 -0.67 -10.75 1.78
C GLU A 99 0.35 -9.67 2.19
N TYR A 100 0.14 -8.43 1.76
CA TYR A 100 1.08 -7.35 1.99
C TYR A 100 1.14 -6.92 3.45
N GLN A 101 0.04 -6.94 4.20
CA GLN A 101 0.08 -6.69 5.65
C GLN A 101 1.01 -7.67 6.37
N ASN A 102 0.98 -8.94 5.98
CA ASN A 102 1.87 -9.95 6.56
C ASN A 102 3.33 -9.70 6.17
N ASP A 103 3.60 -9.30 4.93
CA ASP A 103 4.97 -9.05 4.46
C ASP A 103 5.56 -7.78 5.06
N VAL A 104 4.79 -6.69 5.14
CA VAL A 104 5.16 -5.47 5.88
C VAL A 104 5.51 -5.81 7.33
N ALA A 105 4.65 -6.58 7.99
CA ALA A 105 4.89 -6.97 9.38
C ALA A 105 6.18 -7.79 9.54
N LYS A 106 6.50 -8.70 8.61
CA LYS A 106 7.75 -9.48 8.63
C LYS A 106 8.97 -8.59 8.42
N VAL A 107 8.94 -7.72 7.40
CA VAL A 107 10.06 -6.85 7.03
C VAL A 107 10.37 -5.85 8.14
N LEU A 108 9.34 -5.22 8.71
CA LEU A 108 9.52 -4.17 9.70
C LEU A 108 9.58 -4.68 11.14
N LYS A 109 9.40 -5.98 11.38
CA LYS A 109 9.34 -6.59 12.72
C LYS A 109 10.49 -6.19 13.63
N TYR A 110 11.70 -6.21 13.08
CA TYR A 110 12.95 -5.90 13.77
C TYR A 110 13.66 -4.67 13.18
N PHE A 111 12.96 -3.88 12.36
CA PHE A 111 13.53 -2.66 11.79
C PHE A 111 13.90 -1.68 12.91
N GLY A 112 15.13 -1.14 12.85
CA GLY A 112 15.70 -0.32 13.91
C GLY A 112 16.43 -1.11 15.01
N HIS A 113 16.53 -2.44 14.89
CA HIS A 113 17.42 -3.23 15.75
C HIS A 113 18.89 -2.95 15.39
N THR A 114 19.67 -2.47 16.36
CA THR A 114 21.12 -2.40 16.27
C THR A 114 21.70 -3.57 17.05
N ILE A 115 22.57 -4.36 16.41
CA ILE A 115 23.33 -5.39 17.10
C ILE A 115 24.52 -4.66 17.72
N GLU A 116 24.59 -4.60 19.04
CA GLU A 116 25.81 -4.15 19.71
C GLU A 116 26.87 -5.23 19.48
N GLU A 117 27.88 -4.91 18.67
CA GLU A 117 29.08 -5.74 18.58
C GLU A 117 29.87 -5.58 19.89
N SER A 118 29.87 -6.61 20.72
CA SER A 118 30.65 -6.71 21.96
C SER A 118 32.07 -7.18 21.72
#